data_AF-A0A3P1V6Y6-F1
#
_entry.id   AF-A0A3P1V6Y6-F1
#
_cell.length_a   1.000
_cell.length_b   1.000
_cell.length_c   1.000
_cell.angle_alpha   90.00
_cell.angle_beta   90.00
_cell.angle_gamma   90.00
#
_symmetry.space_group_name_H-M   'P 1'
#
loop_
_entity.id
_entity.type
_entity.pdbx_description
1 polymer ?
#
loop_
_entity_poly.entity_id
_entity_poly.type
_entity_poly.pdbx_seq_one_letter_code
_entity_poly.pdbx_strand_id
1 'polypeptide(L)'
;MTHSESTPAPSGSLPRWLLPRVRVRQQGQVIGVEQVVPARVAEIHTQTSGSGTTRTTRRTRLYESGLGSPRSIPLVRERLTIPAGPVSAEQVEQAIGAALGGFRPTAYRSGPARPSPALLPHLIGAMASLAFAVAAIAMAMRLRSDLADSAGPDQLGWILLAFPAVFALVGVSMAAVCARRAWILRTPKSIAEDQWVLLRQVLMEVAGQEPGSSRPLDVELGRRRDLVTHPPSQYPQGGRIARATTADGRMGPPWPDAQDLHRLVRAGRRRALATGLFLTVILGLGSLIATGIIRGAGMPVLPFACAVLGITGAIMLLALRDADPVVLAHPRRLPGEPRPLRVRLEDVDVPSLPGWCAARRREDTWNAAAMICALLFAGSIAGSIAGLIIGGSITLQAMPPGPAGPASGGGGASWFITAVVALVVVAFSVRAVRRIHRDDVERRRRAGLA
;
A
#
# COMPACT_ATOMS: atom_id res chain seq x y z
N MET A 1 66.16 -18.71 17.84
CA MET A 1 64.99 -17.88 18.17
C MET A 1 64.27 -17.59 16.87
N THR A 2 63.13 -18.23 16.68
CA THR A 2 62.32 -18.22 15.46
C THR A 2 61.51 -16.94 15.33
N HIS A 3 61.65 -16.25 14.20
CA HIS A 3 60.75 -15.18 13.79
C HIS A 3 59.37 -15.78 13.50
N SER A 4 58.37 -15.44 14.31
CA SER A 4 56.97 -15.71 14.01
C SER A 4 56.50 -14.80 12.88
N GLU A 5 56.28 -15.42 11.74
CA GLU A 5 55.53 -14.93 10.59
C GLU A 5 54.09 -14.65 11.05
N SER A 6 53.75 -13.37 11.23
CA SER A 6 52.37 -12.97 11.46
C SER A 6 51.61 -13.11 10.15
N THR A 7 50.85 -14.19 10.05
CA THR A 7 49.91 -14.46 8.97
C THR A 7 48.90 -13.32 8.90
N PRO A 8 48.68 -12.64 7.75
CA PRO A 8 47.60 -11.67 7.65
C PRO A 8 46.26 -12.39 7.82
N ALA A 9 45.50 -11.99 8.83
CA ALA A 9 44.16 -12.49 9.09
C ALA A 9 43.30 -12.39 7.81
N PRO A 10 42.47 -13.41 7.49
CA PRO A 10 41.68 -13.40 6.27
C PRO A 10 40.75 -12.18 6.27
N SER A 11 40.96 -11.27 5.32
CA SER A 11 40.12 -10.10 5.11
C SER A 11 38.67 -10.55 4.90
N GLY A 12 37.82 -10.34 5.92
CA GLY A 12 36.48 -10.92 5.98
C GLY A 12 35.64 -10.57 4.77
N SER A 13 35.43 -11.54 3.88
CA SER A 13 34.49 -11.46 2.77
C SER A 13 33.07 -11.28 3.32
N LEU A 14 32.32 -10.34 2.77
CA LEU A 14 30.93 -10.10 3.15
C LEU A 14 30.11 -11.40 2.99
N PRO A 15 29.30 -11.82 3.99
CA PRO A 15 28.54 -13.05 3.86
C PRO A 15 27.51 -12.94 2.72
N ARG A 16 27.43 -13.98 1.88
CA ARG A 16 26.56 -14.01 0.69
C ARG A 16 25.08 -13.76 1.00
N TRP A 17 24.62 -14.15 2.18
CA TRP A 17 23.24 -13.91 2.63
C TRP A 17 22.95 -12.44 2.95
N LEU A 18 23.92 -11.52 2.93
CA LEU A 18 23.70 -10.09 3.09
C LEU A 18 23.53 -9.38 1.74
N LEU A 19 24.07 -9.95 0.66
CA LEU A 19 24.07 -9.35 -0.67
C LEU A 19 22.71 -9.51 -1.39
N PRO A 20 22.30 -8.51 -2.19
CA PRO A 20 21.24 -8.67 -3.18
C PRO A 20 21.61 -9.73 -4.21
N ARG A 21 20.60 -10.45 -4.69
CA ARG A 21 20.79 -11.42 -5.78
C ARG A 21 20.77 -10.69 -7.11
N VAL A 22 21.80 -10.91 -7.93
CA VAL A 22 21.91 -10.39 -9.29
C VAL A 22 21.64 -11.52 -10.29
N ARG A 23 20.95 -11.22 -11.38
CA ARG A 23 20.71 -12.14 -12.50
C ARG A 23 20.84 -11.39 -13.82
N VAL A 24 21.56 -11.96 -14.77
CA VAL A 24 21.57 -11.48 -16.15
C VAL A 24 20.51 -12.23 -16.94
N ARG A 25 19.74 -11.52 -17.76
CA ARG A 25 18.71 -12.11 -18.63
C ARG A 25 18.72 -11.41 -19.97
N GLN A 26 18.74 -12.17 -21.05
CA GLN A 26 18.50 -11.65 -22.38
C GLN A 26 17.01 -11.77 -22.74
N GLN A 27 16.42 -10.68 -23.22
CA GLN A 27 15.05 -10.61 -23.72
C GLN A 27 15.07 -10.01 -25.12
N GLY A 28 15.12 -10.89 -26.13
CA GLY A 28 15.28 -10.47 -27.52
C GLY A 28 16.56 -9.67 -27.72
N GLN A 29 16.41 -8.42 -28.19
CA GLN A 29 17.51 -7.51 -28.50
C GLN A 29 17.99 -6.67 -27.30
N VAL A 30 17.57 -7.00 -26.07
CA VAL A 30 17.95 -6.29 -24.84
C VAL A 30 18.53 -7.27 -23.83
N ILE A 31 19.68 -6.93 -23.27
CA ILE A 31 20.26 -7.63 -22.12
C ILE A 31 19.91 -6.83 -20.86
N GLY A 32 19.26 -7.49 -19.91
CA GLY A 32 18.85 -6.92 -18.63
C GLY A 32 19.58 -7.56 -17.46
N VAL A 33 20.14 -6.72 -16.60
CA VAL A 33 20.73 -7.12 -15.32
C VAL A 33 19.73 -6.79 -14.22
N GLU A 34 19.13 -7.82 -13.62
CA GLU A 34 18.16 -7.69 -12.54
C GLU A 34 18.86 -7.79 -11.17
N GLN A 35 18.70 -6.78 -10.32
CA GLN A 35 19.05 -6.81 -8.90
C GLN A 35 17.75 -6.91 -8.09
N VAL A 36 17.63 -7.94 -7.24
CA VAL A 36 16.47 -8.10 -6.34
C VAL A 36 16.78 -7.46 -5.00
N VAL A 37 16.17 -6.31 -4.74
CA VAL A 37 16.44 -5.49 -3.54
C VAL A 37 15.14 -5.33 -2.74
N PRO A 38 15.18 -5.24 -1.40
CA PRO A 38 14.05 -4.69 -0.65
C PRO A 38 13.60 -3.37 -1.28
N ALA A 39 12.30 -3.19 -1.51
CA ALA A 39 11.79 -1.90 -1.98
C ALA A 39 12.35 -0.80 -1.08
N ARG A 40 13.18 0.06 -1.68
CA ARG A 40 13.80 1.15 -0.95
C ARG A 40 12.71 2.12 -0.55
N VAL A 41 12.60 2.31 0.75
CA VAL A 41 11.76 3.35 1.33
C VAL A 41 12.41 4.68 0.92
N ALA A 42 11.88 5.35 -0.10
CA ALA A 42 12.26 6.73 -0.44
C ALA A 42 12.10 7.64 0.78
N GLU A 43 11.11 7.34 1.64
CA GLU A 43 10.82 8.20 2.78
C GLU A 43 10.03 7.51 3.90
N ILE A 44 10.35 7.87 5.16
CA ILE A 44 9.56 7.55 6.36
C ILE A 44 8.82 8.82 6.81
N HIS A 45 7.54 8.93 6.45
CA HIS A 45 6.70 10.01 6.95
C HIS A 45 6.20 9.66 8.36
N THR A 46 6.55 10.46 9.36
CA THR A 46 6.07 10.29 10.74
C THR A 46 5.00 11.33 11.03
N GLN A 47 3.72 10.94 10.93
CA GLN A 47 2.63 11.76 11.43
C GLN A 47 2.38 11.41 12.87
N THR A 48 2.53 12.41 13.74
CA THR A 48 2.12 12.30 15.13
C THR A 48 0.80 13.02 15.25
N SER A 49 -0.27 12.29 15.48
CA SER A 49 -1.60 12.86 15.74
C SER A 49 -2.01 12.50 17.16
N GLY A 50 -2.46 13.49 17.91
CA GLY A 50 -2.98 13.29 19.25
C GLY A 50 -3.58 14.58 19.80
N SER A 51 -4.75 14.47 20.42
CA SER A 51 -5.30 15.46 21.35
C SER A 51 -5.25 14.85 22.74
N GLY A 52 -4.52 15.45 23.68
CA GLY A 52 -4.36 14.94 25.04
C GLY A 52 -3.33 13.82 25.19
N THR A 53 -3.56 12.88 26.12
CA THR A 53 -2.61 11.87 26.60
C THR A 53 -2.34 10.71 25.62
N THR A 54 -3.13 10.57 24.55
CA THR A 54 -2.93 9.52 23.52
C THR A 54 -2.26 10.10 22.28
N ARG A 55 -0.97 9.78 22.12
CA ARG A 55 -0.15 10.20 20.98
C ARG A 55 0.00 9.03 20.01
N THR A 56 -0.77 9.03 18.92
CA THR A 56 -0.68 7.98 17.90
C THR A 56 0.33 8.39 16.84
N THR A 57 1.42 7.62 16.71
CA THR A 57 2.46 7.85 15.71
C THR A 57 2.22 6.94 14.51
N ARG A 58 1.75 7.51 13.40
CA ARG A 58 1.57 6.78 12.13
C ARG A 58 2.77 6.99 11.22
N ARG A 59 3.54 5.92 11.00
CA ARG A 59 4.65 5.91 10.03
C ARG A 59 4.16 5.42 8.66
N THR A 60 4.22 6.27 7.65
CA THR A 60 3.90 5.92 6.26
C THR A 60 5.21 5.81 5.48
N ARG A 61 5.47 4.64 4.87
CA ARG A 61 6.68 4.38 4.08
C ARG A 61 6.32 4.50 2.60
N LEU A 62 6.99 5.40 1.87
CA LEU A 62 6.88 5.51 0.40
C LEU A 62 8.08 4.83 -0.23
N TYR A 63 7.86 4.10 -1.33
CA TYR A 63 8.90 3.33 -2.01
C TYR A 63 9.35 4.02 -3.29
N GLU A 64 10.66 4.01 -3.56
CA GLU A 64 11.29 4.62 -4.75
C GLU A 64 10.77 4.03 -6.06
N SER A 65 10.10 2.87 -6.05
CA SER A 65 9.62 2.16 -7.23
C SER A 65 8.23 2.55 -7.73
N GLY A 66 7.57 3.55 -7.13
CA GLY A 66 6.21 3.98 -7.51
C GLY A 66 5.12 2.90 -7.33
N LEU A 67 5.46 1.72 -6.79
CA LEU A 67 4.56 0.58 -6.63
C LEU A 67 4.58 0.09 -5.17
N GLY A 68 3.73 0.66 -4.31
CA GLY A 68 3.49 0.05 -2.99
C GLY A 68 2.60 0.85 -2.04
N SER A 69 1.69 0.14 -1.38
CA SER A 69 0.81 0.66 -0.32
C SER A 69 1.57 0.79 1.02
N PRO A 70 1.07 1.57 1.98
CA PRO A 70 1.63 1.75 3.34
C PRO A 70 1.88 0.46 4.16
N ARG A 71 1.53 -0.73 3.66
CA ARG A 71 1.49 -1.98 4.44
C ARG A 71 2.43 -3.10 3.97
N SER A 72 3.19 -2.94 2.88
CA SER A 72 4.08 -4.00 2.38
C SER A 72 5.39 -3.42 1.88
N ILE A 73 6.54 -3.94 2.34
CA ILE A 73 7.84 -3.77 1.66
C ILE A 73 7.89 -4.90 0.62
N PRO A 74 7.55 -4.69 -0.67
CA PRO A 74 7.80 -5.71 -1.67
C PRO A 74 9.31 -5.85 -1.92
N LEU A 75 9.76 -7.01 -2.39
CA LEU A 75 11.05 -7.08 -3.10
C LEU A 75 10.82 -6.49 -4.47
N VAL A 76 11.62 -5.50 -4.86
CA VAL A 76 11.56 -4.89 -6.18
C VAL A 76 12.69 -5.47 -7.01
N ARG A 77 12.38 -5.76 -8.28
CA ARG A 77 13.39 -6.09 -9.27
C ARG A 77 13.79 -4.80 -9.94
N GLU A 78 14.97 -4.33 -9.62
CA GLU A 78 15.59 -3.19 -10.28
C GLU A 78 16.39 -3.73 -11.45
N ARG A 79 16.30 -3.08 -12.61
CA ARG A 79 16.93 -3.54 -13.85
C ARG A 79 17.79 -2.45 -14.46
N LEU A 80 18.99 -2.84 -14.88
CA LEU A 80 19.79 -2.09 -15.83
C LEU A 80 19.72 -2.81 -17.17
N THR A 81 19.59 -2.07 -18.26
CA THR A 81 19.38 -2.64 -19.59
C THR A 81 20.30 -2.03 -20.63
N ILE A 82 20.85 -2.89 -21.49
CA ILE A 82 21.69 -2.50 -22.62
C ILE A 82 21.19 -3.19 -23.90
N PRO A 83 21.40 -2.61 -25.08
CA PRO A 83 21.12 -3.29 -26.34
C PRO A 83 22.06 -4.51 -26.50
N ALA A 84 21.52 -5.63 -26.97
CA ALA A 84 22.26 -6.89 -27.14
C ALA A 84 23.19 -6.92 -28.37
N GLY A 85 23.12 -5.91 -29.25
CA GLY A 85 23.87 -5.86 -30.51
C GLY A 85 25.40 -5.89 -30.32
N PRO A 86 26.00 -4.92 -29.60
CA PRO A 86 27.46 -4.82 -29.47
C PRO A 86 28.09 -5.77 -28.45
N VAL A 87 27.30 -6.45 -27.60
CA VAL A 87 27.79 -7.23 -26.46
C VAL A 87 26.92 -8.47 -26.22
N SER A 88 27.55 -9.61 -25.97
CA SER A 88 26.84 -10.85 -25.61
C SER A 88 26.45 -10.94 -24.12
N ALA A 89 25.41 -11.71 -23.81
CA ALA A 89 24.96 -11.91 -22.42
C ALA A 89 26.03 -12.62 -21.55
N GLU A 90 26.82 -13.52 -22.14
CA GLU A 90 27.91 -14.23 -21.46
C GLU A 90 29.05 -13.28 -21.05
N GLN A 91 29.45 -12.36 -21.94
CA GLN A 91 30.44 -11.33 -21.62
C GLN A 91 29.97 -10.45 -20.46
N VAL A 92 28.69 -10.08 -20.44
CA VAL A 92 28.09 -9.30 -19.35
C VAL A 92 28.08 -10.11 -18.04
N GLU A 93 27.71 -11.39 -18.09
CA GLU A 93 27.69 -12.26 -16.92
C GLU A 93 29.10 -12.49 -16.35
N GLN A 94 30.10 -12.68 -17.20
CA GLN A 94 31.50 -12.82 -16.79
C GLN A 94 32.06 -11.53 -16.17
N ALA A 95 31.81 -10.38 -16.78
CA ALA A 95 32.25 -9.08 -16.26
C ALA A 95 31.60 -8.77 -14.90
N ILE A 96 30.29 -9.04 -14.75
CA ILE A 96 29.57 -8.88 -13.48
C ILE A 96 30.07 -9.87 -12.44
N GLY A 97 30.31 -11.13 -12.82
CA GLY A 97 30.85 -12.16 -11.94
C GLY A 97 32.21 -11.76 -11.36
N ALA A 98 33.10 -11.26 -12.21
CA ALA A 98 34.41 -10.74 -11.81
C ALA A 98 34.29 -9.53 -10.86
N ALA A 99 33.45 -8.54 -11.22
CA ALA A 99 33.24 -7.34 -10.41
C ALA A 99 32.60 -7.66 -9.04
N LEU A 100 31.64 -8.58 -9.00
CA LEU A 100 31.01 -9.04 -7.75
C LEU A 100 31.97 -9.86 -6.89
N GLY A 101 32.91 -10.60 -7.49
CA GLY A 101 33.97 -11.33 -6.79
C GLY A 101 34.90 -10.41 -5.99
N GLY A 102 35.16 -9.21 -6.50
CA GLY A 102 35.98 -8.17 -5.85
C GLY A 102 35.18 -7.12 -5.05
N PHE A 103 33.85 -7.22 -4.99
CA PHE A 103 33.01 -6.16 -4.46
C PHE A 103 33.23 -5.92 -2.96
N ARG A 104 33.67 -4.69 -2.62
CA ARG A 104 33.83 -4.21 -1.24
C ARG A 104 32.98 -2.95 -1.04
N PRO A 105 31.86 -3.04 -0.29
CA PRO A 105 30.99 -1.88 -0.08
C PRO A 105 31.70 -0.80 0.74
N THR A 106 31.39 0.45 0.44
CA THR A 106 32.03 1.63 1.01
C THR A 106 31.82 1.71 2.53
N ALA A 107 30.64 1.31 3.00
CA ALA A 107 30.31 1.21 4.42
C ALA A 107 31.19 0.22 5.21
N TYR A 108 31.84 -0.73 4.55
CA TYR A 108 32.73 -1.72 5.17
C TYR A 108 34.18 -1.22 5.33
N ARG A 109 34.53 -0.06 4.75
CA ARG A 109 35.85 0.57 4.98
C ARG A 109 35.98 1.14 6.40
N SER A 110 34.85 1.41 7.07
CA SER A 110 34.80 2.12 8.35
C SER A 110 34.21 1.31 9.52
N GLY A 111 33.79 0.05 9.32
CA GLY A 111 33.27 -0.81 10.40
C GLY A 111 32.42 -2.00 9.93
N PRO A 112 31.98 -2.89 10.84
CA PRO A 112 31.21 -4.09 10.50
C PRO A 112 29.80 -3.74 9.98
N ALA A 113 29.36 -4.40 8.90
CA ALA A 113 28.01 -4.21 8.37
C ALA A 113 26.95 -4.60 9.39
N ARG A 114 26.13 -3.64 9.79
CA ARG A 114 24.95 -3.89 10.62
C ARG A 114 23.71 -4.04 9.73
N PRO A 115 22.89 -5.09 9.92
CA PRO A 115 21.59 -5.18 9.25
C PRO A 115 20.69 -4.01 9.67
N SER A 116 19.57 -3.83 8.95
CA SER A 116 18.63 -2.76 9.28
C SER A 116 18.20 -2.84 10.76
N PRO A 117 18.15 -1.73 11.52
CA PRO A 117 17.69 -1.75 12.91
C PRO A 117 16.21 -2.20 13.02
N ALA A 118 15.46 -2.13 11.92
CA ALA A 118 14.09 -2.63 11.84
C ALA A 118 14.01 -4.15 11.66
N LEU A 119 15.11 -4.87 11.44
CA LEU A 119 15.12 -6.33 11.30
C LEU A 119 14.67 -7.03 12.58
N LEU A 120 15.29 -6.66 13.70
CA LEU A 120 15.08 -7.26 15.02
C LEU A 120 13.60 -7.28 15.46
N PRO A 121 12.84 -6.17 15.41
CA PRO A 121 11.44 -6.20 15.83
C PRO A 121 10.55 -7.08 14.93
N HIS A 122 10.88 -7.27 13.65
CA HIS A 122 10.13 -8.18 12.80
C HIS A 122 10.45 -9.65 13.07
N LEU A 123 11.70 -9.97 13.45
CA LEU A 123 12.05 -11.32 13.90
C LEU A 123 11.33 -11.67 15.21
N ILE A 124 11.36 -10.76 16.19
CA ILE A 124 10.62 -10.94 17.45
C ILE A 124 9.11 -11.09 17.17
N GLY A 125 8.56 -10.24 16.30
CA GLY A 125 7.15 -10.33 15.89
C GLY A 125 6.81 -11.66 15.20
N ALA A 126 7.70 -12.22 14.38
CA ALA A 126 7.50 -13.53 13.76
C ALA A 126 7.47 -14.65 14.79
N MET A 127 8.42 -14.64 15.74
CA MET A 127 8.46 -15.63 16.82
C MET A 127 7.24 -15.54 17.74
N ALA A 128 6.84 -14.32 18.14
CA ALA A 128 5.68 -14.11 18.99
C ALA A 128 4.36 -14.52 18.33
N SER A 129 4.19 -14.22 17.04
CA SER A 129 2.98 -14.63 16.29
C SER A 129 2.93 -16.14 16.03
N LEU A 130 4.09 -16.79 15.87
CA LEU A 130 4.16 -18.25 15.82
C LEU A 130 3.78 -18.88 17.17
N ALA A 131 4.30 -18.35 18.28
CA ALA A 131 3.92 -18.79 19.62
C ALA A 131 2.42 -18.62 19.89
N PHE A 132 1.83 -17.49 19.45
CA PHE A 132 0.40 -17.26 19.51
C PHE A 132 -0.41 -18.27 18.70
N ALA A 133 0.05 -18.59 17.47
CA ALA A 133 -0.60 -19.61 16.65
C ALA A 133 -0.58 -20.99 17.32
N VAL A 134 0.56 -21.37 17.91
CA VAL A 134 0.69 -22.63 18.65
C VAL A 134 -0.27 -22.67 19.84
N ALA A 135 -0.39 -21.59 20.61
CA ALA A 135 -1.34 -21.50 21.72
C ALA A 135 -2.80 -21.63 21.24
N ALA A 136 -3.16 -20.98 20.12
CA ALA A 136 -4.50 -21.07 19.54
C ALA A 136 -4.81 -22.49 19.03
N ILE A 137 -3.85 -23.18 18.42
CA ILE A 137 -4.00 -24.58 17.99
C ILE A 137 -4.16 -25.49 19.22
N ALA A 138 -3.35 -25.29 20.27
CA ALA A 138 -3.47 -26.05 21.51
C ALA A 138 -4.85 -25.85 22.17
N MET A 139 -5.37 -24.62 22.17
CA MET A 139 -6.72 -24.30 22.65
C MET A 139 -7.79 -24.99 21.81
N ALA A 140 -7.70 -24.94 20.48
CA ALA A 140 -8.63 -25.62 19.57
C ALA A 140 -8.64 -27.14 19.82
N MET A 141 -7.47 -27.75 20.04
CA MET A 141 -7.36 -29.18 20.32
C MET A 141 -8.01 -29.57 21.65
N ARG A 142 -7.82 -28.77 22.71
CA ARG A 142 -8.46 -28.98 24.01
C ARG A 142 -9.98 -28.84 23.93
N LEU A 143 -10.45 -27.77 23.28
CA LEU A 143 -11.88 -27.54 23.11
C LEU A 143 -12.54 -28.66 22.29
N ARG A 144 -11.83 -29.18 21.27
CA ARG A 144 -12.28 -30.33 20.48
C ARG A 144 -12.37 -31.61 21.30
N SER A 145 -11.42 -31.89 22.20
CA SER A 145 -11.51 -33.07 23.07
C SER A 145 -12.71 -32.97 24.00
N ASP A 146 -12.91 -31.81 24.64
CA ASP A 146 -14.02 -31.60 25.58
C ASP A 146 -15.40 -31.68 24.87
N LEU A 147 -15.49 -31.16 23.64
CA LEU A 147 -16.69 -31.25 22.80
C LEU A 147 -16.94 -32.66 22.24
N ALA A 148 -15.91 -33.48 22.07
CA ALA A 148 -16.03 -34.86 21.58
C ALA A 148 -16.54 -35.82 22.65
N ASP A 149 -16.27 -35.54 23.93
CA ASP A 149 -16.81 -36.26 25.09
C ASP A 149 -18.28 -35.91 25.36
N SER A 150 -18.75 -34.79 24.80
CA SER A 150 -20.15 -34.34 24.79
C SER A 150 -20.87 -34.91 23.55
N ALA A 151 -22.20 -35.07 23.58
CA ALA A 151 -23.00 -35.64 22.49
C ALA A 151 -23.02 -34.78 21.19
N GLY A 152 -21.89 -34.69 20.50
CA GLY A 152 -21.68 -33.97 19.23
C GLY A 152 -21.75 -32.44 19.36
N PRO A 153 -20.95 -31.69 18.56
CA PRO A 153 -21.04 -30.23 18.57
C PRO A 153 -22.36 -29.77 17.92
N ASP A 154 -23.22 -29.14 18.72
CA ASP A 154 -24.32 -28.32 18.24
C ASP A 154 -23.81 -27.09 17.46
N GLN A 155 -24.72 -26.26 16.94
CA GLN A 155 -24.34 -25.07 16.17
C GLN A 155 -23.43 -24.12 16.98
N LEU A 156 -23.57 -24.10 18.31
CA LEU A 156 -22.72 -23.32 19.22
C LEU A 156 -21.31 -23.92 19.34
N GLY A 157 -21.19 -25.24 19.44
CA GLY A 157 -19.91 -25.96 19.47
C GLY A 157 -19.06 -25.73 18.22
N TRP A 158 -19.67 -25.67 17.03
CA TRP A 158 -18.97 -25.31 15.80
C TRP A 158 -18.47 -23.85 15.78
N ILE A 159 -19.26 -22.92 16.32
CA ILE A 159 -18.86 -21.50 16.44
C ILE A 159 -17.67 -21.37 17.42
N LEU A 160 -17.73 -22.07 18.54
CA LEU A 160 -16.67 -22.12 19.56
C LEU A 160 -15.37 -22.71 19.01
N LEU A 161 -15.43 -23.75 18.18
CA LEU A 161 -14.27 -24.35 17.53
C LEU A 161 -13.67 -23.46 16.42
N ALA A 162 -14.51 -22.70 15.72
CA ALA A 162 -14.08 -21.80 14.64
C ALA A 162 -13.21 -20.65 15.16
N PHE A 163 -13.48 -20.14 16.37
CA PHE A 163 -12.74 -19.02 16.97
C PHE A 163 -11.23 -19.29 17.09
N PRO A 164 -10.74 -20.33 17.81
CA PRO A 164 -9.31 -20.59 17.93
C PRO A 164 -8.66 -21.01 16.60
N ALA A 165 -9.40 -21.65 15.69
CA ALA A 165 -8.91 -21.95 14.34
C ALA A 165 -8.62 -20.66 13.53
N VAL A 166 -9.50 -19.65 13.63
CA VAL A 166 -9.27 -18.33 13.02
C VAL A 166 -8.05 -17.65 13.64
N PHE A 167 -7.88 -17.69 14.97
CA PHE A 167 -6.70 -17.10 15.62
C PHE A 167 -5.40 -17.79 15.23
N ALA A 168 -5.41 -19.12 15.09
CA ALA A 168 -4.26 -19.88 14.59
C ALA A 168 -3.87 -19.42 13.18
N LEU A 169 -4.85 -19.31 12.28
CA LEU A 169 -4.62 -18.84 10.91
C LEU A 169 -4.09 -17.40 10.87
N VAL A 170 -4.65 -16.51 11.71
CA VAL A 170 -4.16 -15.14 11.88
C VAL A 170 -2.72 -15.14 12.39
N GLY A 171 -2.40 -15.95 13.41
CA GLY A 171 -1.06 -16.06 13.98
C GLY A 171 -0.03 -16.55 12.96
N VAL A 172 -0.31 -17.63 12.23
CA VAL A 172 0.57 -18.16 11.18
C VAL A 172 0.76 -17.14 10.05
N SER A 173 -0.33 -16.49 9.61
CA SER A 173 -0.26 -15.48 8.55
C SER A 173 0.61 -14.29 8.98
N MET A 174 0.47 -13.85 10.24
CA MET A 174 1.28 -12.77 10.80
C MET A 174 2.74 -13.18 10.93
N ALA A 175 3.03 -14.42 11.35
CA ALA A 175 4.38 -14.96 11.42
C ALA A 175 5.05 -14.98 10.05
N ALA A 176 4.35 -15.47 9.04
CA ALA A 176 4.82 -15.46 7.66
C ALA A 176 5.08 -14.03 7.15
N VAL A 177 4.20 -13.07 7.44
CA VAL A 177 4.38 -11.66 7.08
C VAL A 177 5.60 -11.06 7.76
N CYS A 178 5.77 -11.29 9.07
CA CYS A 178 6.89 -10.79 9.85
C CYS A 178 8.23 -11.42 9.43
N ALA A 179 8.28 -12.74 9.23
CA ALA A 179 9.46 -13.44 8.74
C ALA A 179 9.86 -12.98 7.33
N ARG A 180 8.87 -12.83 6.44
CA ARG A 180 9.10 -12.25 5.10
C ARG A 180 9.65 -10.83 5.20
N ARG A 181 9.12 -9.99 6.08
CA ARG A 181 9.64 -8.61 6.28
C ARG A 181 11.06 -8.62 6.84
N ALA A 182 11.38 -9.52 7.77
CA ALA A 182 12.72 -9.69 8.28
C ALA A 182 13.69 -10.10 7.17
N TRP A 183 13.34 -11.10 6.36
CA TRP A 183 14.13 -11.53 5.21
C TRP A 183 14.44 -10.39 4.23
N ILE A 184 13.45 -9.52 4.00
CA ILE A 184 13.58 -8.35 3.12
C ILE A 184 14.56 -7.32 3.71
N LEU A 185 14.53 -7.10 5.03
CA LEU A 185 15.38 -6.14 5.74
C LEU A 185 16.79 -6.65 6.02
N ARG A 186 17.14 -7.88 5.59
CA ARG A 186 18.48 -8.47 5.78
C ARG A 186 19.57 -7.61 5.13
N THR A 187 19.30 -7.03 3.96
CA THR A 187 20.28 -6.28 3.19
C THR A 187 20.23 -4.80 3.53
N PRO A 188 21.35 -4.19 4.00
CA PRO A 188 21.44 -2.75 4.18
C PRO A 188 21.28 -1.99 2.87
N LYS A 189 20.61 -0.82 2.93
CA LYS A 189 20.38 0.04 1.75
C LYS A 189 21.67 0.51 1.08
N SER A 190 22.68 0.86 1.86
CA SER A 190 23.98 1.33 1.37
C SER A 190 24.69 0.27 0.54
N ILE A 191 24.72 -0.98 1.01
CA ILE A 191 25.33 -2.11 0.29
C ILE A 191 24.63 -2.34 -1.06
N ALA A 192 23.30 -2.27 -1.07
CA ALA A 192 22.56 -2.39 -2.31
C ALA A 192 22.82 -1.21 -3.26
N GLU A 193 23.05 0.02 -2.77
CA GLU A 193 23.42 1.17 -3.63
C GLU A 193 24.80 1.01 -4.22
N ASP A 194 25.79 0.70 -3.38
CA ASP A 194 27.16 0.48 -3.80
C ASP A 194 27.23 -0.61 -4.89
N GLN A 195 26.48 -1.71 -4.71
CA GLN A 195 26.38 -2.77 -5.71
C GLN A 195 25.70 -2.28 -7.00
N TRP A 196 24.67 -1.43 -6.89
CA TRP A 196 23.98 -0.89 -8.07
C TRP A 196 24.85 0.07 -8.88
N VAL A 197 25.60 0.95 -8.21
CA VAL A 197 26.58 1.84 -8.84
C VAL A 197 27.67 1.03 -9.53
N LEU A 198 28.18 -0.02 -8.88
CA LEU A 198 29.15 -0.95 -9.49
C LEU A 198 28.57 -1.59 -10.76
N LEU A 199 27.37 -2.17 -10.69
CA LEU A 199 26.73 -2.82 -11.84
C LEU A 199 26.56 -1.84 -13.02
N ARG A 200 26.21 -0.58 -12.72
CA ARG A 200 26.14 0.48 -13.74
C ARG A 200 27.49 0.77 -14.37
N GLN A 201 28.53 0.92 -13.57
CA GLN A 201 29.89 1.19 -14.06
C GLN A 201 30.37 0.07 -14.98
N VAL A 202 30.25 -1.18 -14.54
CA VAL A 202 30.62 -2.36 -15.34
C VAL A 202 29.84 -2.41 -16.64
N LEU A 203 28.53 -2.14 -16.62
CA LEU A 203 27.73 -2.11 -17.85
C LEU A 203 28.12 -0.97 -18.79
N MET A 204 28.50 0.20 -18.27
CA MET A 204 29.00 1.30 -19.10
C MET A 204 30.34 0.94 -19.75
N GLU A 205 31.25 0.29 -19.01
CA GLU A 205 32.54 -0.16 -19.53
C GLU A 205 32.37 -1.23 -20.62
N VAL A 206 31.49 -2.20 -20.39
CA VAL A 206 31.26 -3.32 -21.31
C VAL A 206 30.47 -2.88 -22.55
N ALA A 207 29.43 -2.07 -22.39
CA ALA A 207 28.56 -1.66 -23.51
C ALA A 207 28.99 -0.37 -24.22
N GLY A 208 29.92 0.39 -23.65
CA GLY A 208 30.35 1.70 -24.16
C GLY A 208 29.24 2.76 -24.16
N GLN A 209 28.11 2.49 -23.51
CA GLN A 209 26.93 3.37 -23.48
C GLN A 209 26.26 3.35 -22.10
N GLU A 210 25.53 4.42 -21.79
CA GLU A 210 24.77 4.51 -20.56
C GLU A 210 23.61 3.48 -20.53
N PRO A 211 23.57 2.56 -19.54
CA PRO A 211 22.51 1.57 -19.43
C PRO A 211 21.18 2.22 -19.04
N GLY A 212 20.08 1.72 -19.62
CA GLY A 212 18.72 2.11 -19.24
C GLY A 212 18.36 1.60 -17.85
N SER A 213 17.84 2.46 -16.99
CA SER A 213 17.48 2.14 -15.60
C SER A 213 15.97 2.00 -15.42
N SER A 214 15.56 0.98 -14.68
CA SER A 214 14.18 0.82 -14.24
C SER A 214 13.85 1.57 -12.94
N ARG A 215 14.82 2.28 -12.35
CA ARG A 215 14.62 3.01 -11.09
C ARG A 215 14.03 4.41 -11.36
N PRO A 216 12.93 4.79 -10.70
CA PRO A 216 12.37 6.13 -10.85
C PRO A 216 13.32 7.26 -10.48
N LEU A 217 14.18 7.10 -9.46
CA LEU A 217 15.16 8.12 -9.09
C LEU A 217 16.19 8.37 -10.21
N ASP A 218 16.69 7.33 -10.87
CA ASP A 218 17.62 7.50 -11.99
C ASP A 218 16.95 8.24 -13.15
N VAL A 219 15.68 7.91 -13.40
CA VAL A 219 14.85 8.55 -14.41
C VAL A 219 14.55 10.03 -14.05
N GLU A 220 14.36 10.33 -12.77
CA GLU A 220 14.28 11.69 -12.20
C GLU A 220 15.61 12.46 -12.27
N LEU A 221 16.74 11.77 -12.36
CA LEU A 221 18.05 12.37 -12.63
C LEU A 221 18.33 12.50 -14.14
N GLY A 222 17.33 12.23 -15.00
CA GLY A 222 17.45 12.38 -16.45
C GLY A 222 18.20 11.22 -17.13
N ARG A 223 18.45 10.13 -16.40
CA ARG A 223 19.07 8.92 -16.95
C ARG A 223 18.11 8.22 -17.91
N ARG A 224 18.67 7.41 -18.80
CA ARG A 224 17.92 6.61 -19.78
C ARG A 224 16.94 5.66 -19.06
N ARG A 225 15.68 5.60 -19.52
CA ARG A 225 14.71 4.61 -19.01
C ARG A 225 15.08 3.19 -19.46
N ASP A 226 14.60 2.22 -18.70
CA ASP A 226 14.68 0.79 -18.99
C ASP A 226 14.17 0.47 -20.41
N LEU A 227 15.01 -0.22 -21.19
CA LEU A 227 14.75 -0.56 -22.60
C LEU A 227 13.76 -1.70 -22.78
N VAL A 228 13.56 -2.54 -21.75
CA VAL A 228 12.51 -3.58 -21.78
C VAL A 228 11.13 -2.93 -21.71
N THR A 229 11.03 -1.81 -21.02
CA THR A 229 9.77 -1.07 -20.86
C THR A 229 9.63 0.03 -21.90
N HIS A 230 10.71 0.68 -22.31
CA HIS A 230 10.71 1.75 -23.30
C HIS A 230 11.64 1.36 -24.45
N PRO A 231 11.16 0.53 -25.40
CA PRO A 231 12.00 0.05 -26.48
C PRO A 231 12.45 1.22 -27.37
N PRO A 232 13.68 1.18 -27.90
CA PRO A 232 14.23 2.27 -28.71
C PRO A 232 13.43 2.53 -30.00
N SER A 233 12.69 1.53 -30.51
CA SER A 233 11.79 1.68 -31.66
C SER A 233 10.64 2.65 -31.41
N GLN A 234 10.17 2.76 -30.16
CA GLN A 234 9.05 3.63 -29.77
C GLN A 234 9.53 4.97 -29.19
N TYR A 235 10.78 5.05 -28.73
CA TYR A 235 11.38 6.26 -28.14
C TYR A 235 12.76 6.56 -28.75
N PRO A 236 12.81 7.16 -29.97
CA PRO A 236 14.05 7.34 -30.74
C PRO A 236 15.09 8.25 -30.06
N GLN A 237 14.64 9.19 -29.23
CA GLN A 237 15.50 10.11 -28.45
C GLN A 237 16.14 9.44 -27.21
N GLY A 238 16.28 8.12 -27.24
CA GLY A 238 17.03 7.37 -26.23
C GLY A 238 16.28 7.14 -24.92
N GLY A 239 14.95 7.19 -24.90
CA GLY A 239 14.14 6.84 -23.72
C GLY A 239 14.38 7.71 -22.47
N ARG A 240 14.95 8.92 -22.62
CA ARG A 240 15.03 9.91 -21.54
C ARG A 240 13.71 10.66 -21.43
N ILE A 241 13.32 11.05 -20.23
CA ILE A 241 12.11 11.87 -20.03
C ILE A 241 12.38 13.28 -20.55
N ALA A 242 11.65 13.69 -21.58
CA ALA A 242 11.52 15.10 -21.93
C ALA A 242 10.69 15.80 -20.85
N ARG A 243 11.26 16.82 -20.19
CA ARG A 243 10.54 17.67 -19.24
C ARG A 243 10.30 19.02 -19.90
N ALA A 244 9.07 19.49 -19.84
CA ALA A 244 8.72 20.83 -20.24
C ALA A 244 9.01 21.82 -19.10
N THR A 245 8.96 23.11 -19.42
CA THR A 245 9.19 24.18 -18.46
C THR A 245 7.90 24.59 -17.76
N THR A 246 8.03 24.91 -16.48
CA THR A 246 7.02 25.60 -15.66
C THR A 246 6.91 27.06 -16.08
N ALA A 247 5.87 27.75 -15.59
CA ALA A 247 5.64 29.16 -15.91
C ALA A 247 6.80 30.08 -15.45
N ASP A 248 7.55 29.69 -14.41
CA ASP A 248 8.74 30.39 -13.91
C ASP A 248 10.05 29.93 -14.58
N GLY A 249 9.98 29.12 -15.63
CA GLY A 249 11.14 28.65 -16.40
C GLY A 249 11.92 27.50 -15.77
N ARG A 250 11.46 26.95 -14.63
CA ARG A 250 12.04 25.74 -14.04
C ARG A 250 11.64 24.51 -14.83
N MET A 251 12.37 23.41 -14.64
CA MET A 251 12.02 22.13 -15.23
C MET A 251 10.84 21.53 -14.47
N GLY A 252 9.75 21.23 -15.17
CA GLY A 252 8.58 20.57 -14.60
C GLY A 252 8.87 19.12 -14.20
N PRO A 253 7.96 18.49 -13.44
CA PRO A 253 8.13 17.14 -12.96
C PRO A 253 8.10 16.09 -14.08
N PRO A 254 8.71 14.91 -13.84
CA PRO A 254 8.59 13.80 -14.77
C PRO A 254 7.21 13.15 -14.68
N TRP A 255 6.33 13.43 -15.65
CA TRP A 255 5.03 12.76 -15.72
C TRP A 255 5.14 11.29 -16.17
N PRO A 256 4.25 10.42 -15.68
CA PRO A 256 4.11 9.06 -16.21
C PRO A 256 3.73 9.08 -17.68
N ASP A 257 4.33 8.19 -18.47
CA ASP A 257 3.92 8.03 -19.86
C ASP A 257 2.74 7.04 -20.01
N ALA A 258 2.30 6.80 -21.25
CA ALA A 258 1.17 5.92 -21.53
C ALA A 258 1.41 4.47 -21.03
N GLN A 259 2.65 3.98 -21.09
CA GLN A 259 2.97 2.64 -20.62
C GLN A 259 3.00 2.55 -19.11
N ASP A 260 3.59 3.54 -18.44
CA ASP A 260 3.62 3.66 -16.99
C ASP A 260 2.18 3.74 -16.46
N LEU A 261 1.34 4.56 -17.10
CA LEU A 261 -0.07 4.71 -16.75
C LEU A 261 -0.82 3.38 -16.85
N HIS A 262 -0.62 2.63 -17.92
CA HIS A 262 -1.28 1.35 -18.10
C HIS A 262 -0.86 0.32 -17.03
N ARG A 263 0.41 0.31 -16.61
CA ARG A 263 0.89 -0.53 -15.50
C ARG A 263 0.28 -0.10 -14.17
N LEU A 264 0.27 1.21 -13.89
CA LEU A 264 -0.27 1.77 -12.66
C LEU A 264 -1.77 1.49 -12.55
N VAL A 265 -2.54 1.67 -13.62
CA VAL A 265 -3.98 1.36 -13.68
C VAL A 265 -4.23 -0.13 -13.45
N ARG A 266 -3.48 -1.02 -14.11
CA ARG A 266 -3.59 -2.48 -13.89
C ARG A 266 -3.29 -2.86 -12.44
N ALA A 267 -2.24 -2.29 -11.86
CA ALA A 267 -1.87 -2.54 -10.47
C ALA A 267 -2.94 -1.99 -9.50
N GLY A 268 -3.46 -0.79 -9.76
CA GLY A 268 -4.54 -0.17 -8.99
C GLY A 268 -5.80 -1.02 -9.01
N ARG A 269 -6.24 -1.46 -10.20
CA ARG A 269 -7.41 -2.34 -10.36
C ARG A 269 -7.24 -3.67 -9.62
N ARG A 270 -6.06 -4.30 -9.70
CA ARG A 270 -5.78 -5.54 -8.95
C ARG A 270 -5.86 -5.31 -7.44
N ARG A 271 -5.37 -4.17 -6.93
CA ARG A 271 -5.51 -3.82 -5.51
C ARG A 271 -6.98 -3.59 -5.14
N ALA A 272 -7.74 -2.86 -5.94
CA ALA A 272 -9.16 -2.65 -5.72
C ALA A 272 -9.95 -3.97 -5.69
N LEU A 273 -9.68 -4.89 -6.63
CA LEU A 273 -10.27 -6.23 -6.65
C LEU A 273 -9.89 -7.04 -5.40
N ALA A 274 -8.62 -7.02 -5.00
CA ALA A 274 -8.17 -7.70 -3.78
C ALA A 274 -8.82 -7.10 -2.52
N THR A 275 -8.97 -5.78 -2.45
CA THR A 275 -9.68 -5.09 -1.36
C THR A 275 -11.16 -5.46 -1.35
N GLY A 276 -11.82 -5.49 -2.51
CA GLY A 276 -13.20 -5.92 -2.64
C GLY A 276 -13.39 -7.36 -2.16
N LEU A 277 -12.58 -8.30 -2.64
CA LEU A 277 -12.63 -9.71 -2.22
C LEU A 277 -12.41 -9.86 -0.71
N PHE A 278 -11.41 -9.16 -0.16
CA PHE A 278 -11.12 -9.17 1.27
C PHE A 278 -12.30 -8.65 2.10
N LEU A 279 -12.91 -7.53 1.67
CA LEU A 279 -14.10 -6.99 2.33
C LEU A 279 -15.27 -7.97 2.24
N THR A 280 -15.52 -8.60 1.09
CA THR A 280 -16.61 -9.58 0.96
C THR A 280 -16.44 -10.79 1.86
N VAL A 281 -15.22 -11.32 2.03
CA VAL A 281 -14.95 -12.45 2.92
C VAL A 281 -15.18 -12.06 4.38
N ILE A 282 -14.66 -10.89 4.81
CA ILE A 282 -14.86 -10.40 6.18
C ILE A 282 -16.32 -10.13 6.46
N LEU A 283 -17.02 -9.49 5.53
CA LEU A 283 -18.45 -9.16 5.67
C LEU A 283 -19.30 -10.43 5.67
N GLY A 284 -18.99 -11.41 4.83
CA GLY A 284 -19.65 -12.71 4.82
C GLY A 284 -19.50 -13.42 6.16
N LEU A 285 -18.26 -13.57 6.65
CA LEU A 285 -18.00 -14.22 7.94
C LEU A 285 -18.61 -13.42 9.11
N GLY A 286 -18.50 -12.10 9.09
CA GLY A 286 -19.08 -11.22 10.09
C GLY A 286 -20.60 -11.27 10.10
N SER A 287 -21.24 -11.41 8.95
CA SER A 287 -22.70 -11.52 8.85
C SER A 287 -23.24 -12.82 9.46
N LEU A 288 -22.51 -13.93 9.38
CA LEU A 288 -22.89 -15.19 10.01
C LEU A 288 -22.93 -15.06 11.54
N ILE A 289 -21.96 -14.35 12.12
CA ILE A 289 -21.88 -14.10 13.56
C ILE A 289 -22.92 -13.05 13.99
N ALA A 290 -22.98 -11.93 13.26
CA ALA A 290 -23.85 -10.80 13.59
C ALA A 290 -25.34 -11.17 13.47
N THR A 291 -25.73 -11.99 12.49
CA THR A 291 -27.14 -12.39 12.32
C THR A 291 -27.66 -13.17 13.53
N GLY A 292 -26.83 -14.04 14.12
CA GLY A 292 -27.18 -14.75 15.35
C GLY A 292 -27.41 -13.81 16.54
N ILE A 293 -26.51 -12.85 16.73
CA ILE A 293 -26.59 -11.85 17.81
C ILE A 293 -27.79 -10.91 17.60
N ILE A 294 -27.99 -10.41 16.38
CA ILE A 294 -29.05 -9.45 16.05
C ILE A 294 -30.43 -10.10 16.22
N ARG A 295 -30.61 -11.35 15.76
CA ARG A 295 -31.87 -12.08 15.95
C ARG A 295 -32.12 -12.41 17.42
N GLY A 296 -31.09 -12.81 18.17
CA GLY A 296 -31.20 -13.08 19.61
C GLY A 296 -31.49 -11.84 20.46
N ALA A 297 -31.08 -10.65 20.01
CA ALA A 297 -31.26 -9.38 20.72
C ALA A 297 -32.46 -8.53 20.22
N GLY A 298 -33.22 -9.00 19.23
CA GLY A 298 -34.37 -8.26 18.68
C GLY A 298 -34.02 -6.93 18.00
N MET A 299 -32.77 -6.73 17.57
CA MET A 299 -32.32 -5.46 16.99
C MET A 299 -32.69 -5.34 15.49
N PRO A 300 -32.95 -4.12 14.97
CA PRO A 300 -33.26 -3.92 13.56
C PRO A 300 -32.03 -4.17 12.67
N VAL A 301 -32.19 -5.00 11.63
CA VAL A 301 -31.10 -5.40 10.69
C VAL A 301 -30.70 -4.28 9.73
N LEU A 302 -31.67 -3.43 9.34
CA LEU A 302 -31.50 -2.37 8.34
C LEU A 302 -30.34 -1.39 8.63
N PRO A 303 -30.19 -0.80 9.83
CA PRO A 303 -29.12 0.17 10.08
C PRO A 303 -27.73 -0.49 10.08
N PHE A 304 -27.60 -1.77 10.46
CA PHE A 304 -26.34 -2.50 10.33
C PHE A 304 -25.98 -2.74 8.85
N ALA A 305 -26.96 -3.08 8.01
CA ALA A 305 -26.75 -3.22 6.57
C ALA A 305 -26.32 -1.88 5.93
N CYS A 306 -26.98 -0.77 6.29
CA CYS A 306 -26.60 0.57 5.81
C CYS A 306 -25.19 0.98 6.28
N ALA A 307 -24.82 0.68 7.53
CA ALA A 307 -23.47 0.92 8.04
C ALA A 307 -22.42 0.12 7.25
N VAL A 308 -22.65 -1.18 7.07
CA VAL A 308 -21.78 -2.07 6.30
C VAL A 308 -21.61 -1.56 4.86
N LEU A 309 -22.70 -1.22 4.18
CA LEU A 309 -22.66 -0.69 2.81
C LEU A 309 -21.94 0.66 2.76
N GLY A 310 -22.16 1.55 3.73
CA GLY A 310 -21.49 2.84 3.81
C GLY A 310 -19.98 2.72 3.94
N ILE A 311 -19.48 1.93 4.89
CA ILE A 311 -18.03 1.78 5.09
C ILE A 311 -17.37 1.03 3.94
N THR A 312 -18.02 -0.01 3.42
CA THR A 312 -17.51 -0.81 2.29
C THR A 312 -17.47 0.02 1.01
N GLY A 313 -18.54 0.77 0.74
CA GLY A 313 -18.63 1.70 -0.37
C GLY A 313 -17.54 2.77 -0.30
N ALA A 314 -17.32 3.37 0.87
CA ALA A 314 -16.26 4.36 1.06
C ALA A 314 -14.87 3.79 0.77
N ILE A 315 -14.54 2.60 1.30
CA ILE A 315 -13.26 1.95 1.07
C ILE A 315 -13.08 1.60 -0.42
N MET A 316 -14.12 1.07 -1.07
CA MET A 316 -14.06 0.69 -2.48
C MET A 316 -13.90 1.91 -3.40
N LEU A 317 -14.62 3.01 -3.13
CA LEU A 317 -14.47 4.26 -3.89
C LEU A 317 -13.06 4.84 -3.78
N LEU A 318 -12.44 4.77 -2.60
CA LEU A 318 -11.04 5.17 -2.42
C LEU A 318 -10.07 4.24 -3.15
N ALA A 319 -10.33 2.93 -3.15
CA ALA A 319 -9.52 1.97 -3.91
C ALA A 319 -9.63 2.17 -5.43
N LEU A 320 -10.83 2.53 -5.92
CA LEU A 320 -11.08 2.86 -7.32
C LEU A 320 -10.47 4.21 -7.73
N ARG A 321 -10.49 5.22 -6.84
CA ARG A 321 -9.77 6.49 -7.03
C ARG A 321 -8.29 6.26 -7.29
N ASP A 322 -7.67 5.38 -6.50
CA ASP A 322 -6.25 5.06 -6.62
C ASP A 322 -5.94 4.25 -7.91
N ALA A 323 -6.96 3.84 -8.66
CA ALA A 323 -6.85 3.16 -9.96
C ALA A 323 -7.33 4.03 -11.14
N ASP A 324 -7.78 5.27 -10.89
CA ASP A 324 -8.29 6.17 -11.93
C ASP A 324 -7.15 6.68 -12.81
N PRO A 325 -7.18 6.45 -14.14
CA PRO A 325 -6.10 6.87 -15.05
C PRO A 325 -5.89 8.38 -15.05
N VAL A 326 -6.93 9.19 -14.89
CA VAL A 326 -6.79 10.66 -14.93
C VAL A 326 -6.05 11.16 -13.68
N VAL A 327 -6.34 10.55 -12.53
CA VAL A 327 -5.67 10.88 -11.26
C VAL A 327 -4.22 10.37 -11.26
N LEU A 328 -3.98 9.19 -11.86
CA LEU A 328 -2.65 8.59 -11.95
C LEU A 328 -1.74 9.28 -12.97
N ALA A 329 -2.27 9.88 -14.03
CA ALA A 329 -1.49 10.62 -15.02
C ALA A 329 -0.82 11.86 -14.42
N HIS A 330 -1.47 12.52 -13.45
CA HIS A 330 -0.93 13.70 -12.79
C HIS A 330 -1.02 13.55 -11.27
N PRO A 331 -0.14 12.76 -10.61
CA PRO A 331 -0.24 12.48 -9.19
C PRO A 331 -0.01 13.73 -8.32
N ARG A 332 -0.65 13.80 -7.15
CA ARG A 332 -0.55 14.95 -6.22
C ARG A 332 0.75 14.98 -5.42
N ARG A 333 1.44 13.84 -5.40
CA ARG A 333 2.68 13.61 -4.66
C ARG A 333 3.58 12.81 -5.57
N LEU A 334 4.74 13.37 -5.87
CA LEU A 334 5.80 12.65 -6.54
C LEU A 334 6.71 11.98 -5.51
N PRO A 335 7.33 10.85 -5.87
CA PRO A 335 8.48 10.38 -5.13
C PRO A 335 9.55 11.48 -5.14
N GLY A 336 10.21 11.68 -4.00
CA GLY A 336 11.27 12.67 -3.83
C GLY A 336 11.98 12.46 -2.50
N GLU A 337 13.30 12.68 -2.46
CA GLU A 337 14.07 12.69 -1.21
C GLU A 337 14.21 14.14 -0.70
N PRO A 338 14.09 14.41 0.62
CA PRO A 338 13.75 13.51 1.72
C PRO A 338 12.23 13.47 2.03
N ARG A 339 11.39 14.16 1.24
CA ARG A 339 9.92 14.24 1.40
C ARG A 339 9.17 14.10 0.08
N PRO A 340 7.92 13.57 0.04
CA PRO A 340 7.24 13.32 -1.20
C PRO A 340 6.80 14.68 -1.69
N LEU A 341 7.39 15.15 -2.78
CA LEU A 341 7.17 16.51 -3.22
C LEU A 341 5.69 16.65 -3.59
N ARG A 342 4.99 17.48 -2.82
CA ARG A 342 3.60 17.79 -3.10
C ARG A 342 3.59 18.79 -4.25
N VAL A 343 3.29 18.30 -5.45
CA VAL A 343 3.21 19.12 -6.65
C VAL A 343 2.14 20.18 -6.44
N ARG A 344 2.58 21.44 -6.40
CA ARG A 344 1.72 22.62 -6.40
C ARG A 344 1.51 23.08 -7.83
N LEU A 345 0.57 24.00 -8.02
CA LEU A 345 0.27 24.57 -9.33
C LEU A 345 1.52 25.22 -9.97
N GLU A 346 2.34 25.89 -9.15
CA GLU A 346 3.60 26.54 -9.56
C GLU A 346 4.66 25.55 -10.08
N ASP A 347 4.61 24.30 -9.63
CA ASP A 347 5.57 23.26 -10.02
C ASP A 347 5.16 22.55 -11.33
N VAL A 348 3.96 22.82 -11.87
CA VAL A 348 3.44 22.15 -13.05
C VAL A 348 3.89 22.88 -14.32
N ASP A 349 4.43 22.11 -15.26
CA ASP A 349 4.76 22.57 -16.60
C ASP A 349 3.52 23.05 -17.36
N VAL A 350 3.70 24.13 -18.11
CA VAL A 350 2.62 24.80 -18.86
C VAL A 350 1.77 23.84 -19.70
N PRO A 351 2.32 22.90 -20.49
CA PRO A 351 1.49 22.00 -21.29
C PRO A 351 0.67 20.99 -20.47
N SER A 352 1.09 20.67 -19.24
CA SER A 352 0.40 19.68 -18.39
C SER A 352 -0.63 20.31 -17.44
N LEU A 353 -0.71 21.64 -17.37
CA LEU A 353 -1.67 22.37 -16.51
C LEU A 353 -3.13 21.93 -16.73
N PRO A 354 -3.66 21.79 -17.96
CA PRO A 354 -5.04 21.35 -18.16
C PRO A 354 -5.29 19.93 -17.64
N GLY A 355 -4.35 19.02 -17.88
CA GLY A 355 -4.39 17.64 -17.41
C GLY A 355 -4.35 17.54 -15.88
N TRP A 356 -3.51 18.36 -15.25
CA TRP A 356 -3.41 18.46 -13.80
C TRP A 356 -4.72 18.97 -13.17
N CYS A 357 -5.34 20.02 -13.72
CA CYS A 357 -6.63 20.52 -13.26
C CYS A 357 -7.73 19.46 -13.36
N ALA A 358 -7.81 18.75 -14.50
CA ALA A 358 -8.76 17.66 -14.69
C ALA A 358 -8.56 16.52 -13.66
N ALA A 359 -7.30 16.16 -13.36
CA ALA A 359 -6.96 15.19 -12.34
C ALA A 359 -7.40 15.62 -10.94
N ARG A 360 -7.22 16.90 -10.58
CA ARG A 360 -7.67 17.43 -9.28
C ARG A 360 -9.19 17.40 -9.14
N ARG A 361 -9.92 17.83 -10.18
CA ARG A 361 -11.39 17.74 -10.21
C ARG A 361 -11.87 16.31 -10.01
N ARG A 362 -11.25 15.36 -10.72
CA ARG A 362 -11.57 13.93 -10.62
C ARG A 362 -11.29 13.38 -9.22
N GLU A 363 -10.15 13.73 -8.63
CA GLU A 363 -9.83 13.33 -7.27
C GLU A 363 -10.83 13.88 -6.24
N ASP A 364 -11.25 15.15 -6.37
CA ASP A 364 -12.23 15.75 -5.47
C ASP A 364 -13.61 15.09 -5.61
N THR A 365 -14.02 14.67 -6.82
CA THR A 365 -15.26 13.90 -7.02
C THR A 365 -15.22 12.53 -6.32
N TRP A 366 -14.10 11.81 -6.42
CA TRP A 366 -13.93 10.55 -5.69
C TRP A 366 -13.95 10.74 -4.18
N ASN A 367 -13.29 11.78 -3.67
CA ASN A 367 -13.26 12.10 -2.25
C ASN A 367 -14.65 12.47 -1.72
N ALA A 368 -15.42 13.24 -2.49
CA ALA A 368 -16.80 13.57 -2.14
C ALA A 368 -17.69 12.32 -2.09
N ALA A 369 -17.60 11.43 -3.08
CA ALA A 369 -18.35 10.18 -3.11
C ALA A 369 -17.99 9.29 -1.90
N ALA A 370 -16.69 9.14 -1.60
CA ALA A 370 -16.25 8.37 -0.43
C ALA A 370 -16.73 8.98 0.90
N MET A 371 -16.72 10.32 1.01
CA MET A 371 -17.24 11.02 2.19
C MET A 371 -18.76 10.82 2.34
N ILE A 372 -19.53 10.83 1.26
CA ILE A 372 -20.96 10.55 1.30
C ILE A 372 -21.23 9.13 1.84
N CYS A 373 -20.49 8.13 1.37
CA CYS A 373 -20.57 6.78 1.91
C CYS A 373 -20.15 6.69 3.39
N ALA A 374 -19.13 7.45 3.81
CA ALA A 374 -18.73 7.54 5.21
C ALA A 374 -19.79 8.23 6.10
N LEU A 375 -20.50 9.24 5.56
CA LEU A 375 -21.62 9.88 6.25
C LEU A 375 -22.81 8.94 6.39
N LEU A 376 -23.10 8.12 5.38
CA LEU A 376 -24.10 7.05 5.48
C LEU A 376 -23.75 6.07 6.61
N PHE A 377 -22.48 5.67 6.73
CA PHE A 377 -22.00 4.84 7.82
C PHE A 377 -22.17 5.51 9.19
N ALA A 378 -21.69 6.75 9.34
CA ALA A 378 -21.79 7.49 10.60
C ALA A 378 -23.25 7.75 11.01
N GLY A 379 -24.10 8.13 10.06
CA GLY A 379 -25.53 8.32 10.27
C GLY A 379 -26.25 7.03 10.67
N SER A 380 -25.86 5.90 10.08
CA SER A 380 -26.41 4.59 10.45
C SER A 380 -26.04 4.19 11.88
N ILE A 381 -24.79 4.42 12.31
CA ILE A 381 -24.36 4.17 13.69
C ILE A 381 -25.09 5.09 14.67
N ALA A 382 -25.12 6.40 14.39
CA ALA A 382 -25.79 7.37 15.24
C ALA A 382 -27.29 7.06 15.37
N GLY A 383 -27.93 6.66 14.27
CA GLY A 383 -29.32 6.23 14.26
C GLY A 383 -29.56 4.96 15.09
N SER A 384 -28.68 3.96 15.01
CA SER A 384 -28.75 2.77 15.86
C SER A 384 -28.63 3.10 17.35
N ILE A 385 -27.68 3.98 17.72
CA ILE A 385 -27.47 4.38 19.12
C ILE A 385 -28.68 5.18 19.64
N ALA A 386 -29.18 6.14 18.84
CA ALA A 386 -30.37 6.91 19.20
C ALA A 386 -31.61 6.00 19.33
N GLY A 387 -31.78 5.04 18.43
CA GLY A 387 -32.84 4.03 18.49
C GLY A 387 -32.75 3.16 19.75
N LEU A 388 -31.54 2.77 20.16
CA LEU A 388 -31.33 2.02 21.40
C LEU A 388 -31.68 2.85 22.65
N ILE A 389 -31.28 4.12 22.68
CA ILE A 389 -31.57 5.04 23.80
C ILE A 389 -33.08 5.31 23.89
N ILE A 390 -33.72 5.69 22.78
CA ILE A 390 -35.15 6.01 22.73
C ILE A 390 -36.00 4.75 22.96
N GLY A 391 -35.65 3.63 22.33
CA GLY A 391 -36.32 2.35 22.51
C GLY A 391 -36.21 1.81 23.94
N GLY A 392 -35.02 1.93 24.56
CA GLY A 392 -34.80 1.59 25.98
C GLY A 392 -35.56 2.50 26.94
N SER A 393 -35.84 3.74 26.56
CA SER A 393 -36.67 4.68 27.34
C SER A 393 -38.14 4.27 27.35
N ILE A 394 -38.65 3.74 26.23
CA ILE A 394 -40.06 3.33 26.09
C ILE A 394 -40.33 2.00 26.80
N THR A 395 -39.40 1.05 26.78
CA THR A 395 -39.54 -0.22 27.51
C THR A 395 -39.41 -0.09 29.02
N LEU A 396 -38.69 0.91 29.53
CA LEU A 396 -38.61 1.19 30.97
C LEU A 396 -39.79 2.00 31.52
N GLN A 397 -40.68 2.53 30.66
CA GLN A 397 -41.89 3.28 31.07
C GLN A 397 -43.21 2.54 30.80
N ALA A 398 -43.18 1.27 30.40
CA ALA A 398 -44.40 0.48 30.20
C ALA A 398 -45.03 0.07 31.55
N MET A 399 -46.09 0.80 31.91
CA MET A 399 -47.12 0.52 32.94
C MET A 399 -47.92 -0.79 32.61
N PRO A 400 -48.82 -1.27 33.51
CA PRO A 400 -49.11 -2.69 33.79
C PRO A 400 -49.80 -3.44 32.62
N PRO A 401 -49.93 -4.79 32.67
CA PRO A 401 -50.22 -5.60 31.50
C PRO A 401 -51.66 -5.38 31.01
N GLY A 402 -51.81 -4.52 30.01
CA GLY A 402 -53.02 -4.39 29.18
C GLY A 402 -52.91 -5.24 27.91
N PRO A 403 -54.04 -5.64 27.31
CA PRO A 403 -54.07 -6.57 26.19
C PRO A 403 -53.30 -6.00 24.99
N ALA A 404 -52.49 -6.84 24.37
CA ALA A 404 -51.60 -6.52 23.27
C ALA A 404 -52.34 -5.87 22.09
N GLY A 405 -52.31 -4.54 22.02
CA GLY A 405 -52.51 -3.80 20.78
C GLY A 405 -51.27 -3.92 19.88
N PRO A 406 -51.40 -3.75 18.56
CA PRO A 406 -50.29 -3.93 17.63
C PRO A 406 -49.15 -3.01 18.03
N ALA A 407 -47.94 -3.56 18.16
CA ALA A 407 -46.72 -2.84 18.50
C ALA A 407 -46.38 -1.79 17.43
N SER A 408 -47.01 -0.60 17.51
CA SER A 408 -46.87 0.48 16.53
C SER A 408 -46.10 1.70 17.07
N GLY A 409 -45.51 1.62 18.27
CA GLY A 409 -44.74 2.72 18.87
C GLY A 409 -43.28 2.84 18.43
N GLY A 410 -42.66 1.77 17.92
CA GLY A 410 -41.23 1.75 17.55
C GLY A 410 -40.92 2.12 16.09
N GLY A 411 -41.91 2.02 15.19
CA GLY A 411 -41.70 2.23 13.75
C GLY A 411 -41.46 3.69 13.37
N GLY A 412 -42.27 4.62 13.91
CA GLY A 412 -42.24 6.04 13.50
C GLY A 412 -40.90 6.74 13.76
N ALA A 413 -40.26 6.47 14.90
CA ALA A 413 -38.95 7.03 15.24
C ALA A 413 -37.84 6.51 14.31
N SER A 414 -37.89 5.23 13.91
CA SER A 414 -36.92 4.64 12.99
C SER A 414 -37.04 5.24 11.58
N TRP A 415 -38.27 5.41 11.05
CA TRP A 415 -38.50 6.06 9.75
C TRP A 415 -38.06 7.52 9.74
N PHE A 416 -38.31 8.27 10.82
CA PHE A 416 -37.89 9.67 10.93
C PHE A 416 -36.36 9.81 10.91
N ILE A 417 -35.64 8.99 11.67
CA ILE A 417 -34.16 8.99 11.68
C ILE A 417 -33.61 8.67 10.29
N THR A 418 -34.19 7.67 9.61
CA THR A 418 -33.75 7.28 8.26
C THR A 418 -33.98 8.41 7.24
N ALA A 419 -35.13 9.11 7.33
CA ALA A 419 -35.43 10.26 6.50
C ALA A 419 -34.49 11.44 6.75
N VAL A 420 -34.16 11.73 8.02
CA VAL A 420 -33.20 12.78 8.39
C VAL A 420 -31.80 12.47 7.84
N VAL A 421 -31.33 11.22 8.00
CA VAL A 421 -30.03 10.80 7.46
C VAL A 421 -30.00 10.92 5.94
N ALA A 422 -31.07 10.51 5.25
CA ALA A 422 -31.18 10.65 3.80
C ALA A 422 -31.12 12.14 3.37
N LEU A 423 -31.83 13.03 4.06
CA LEU A 423 -31.82 14.46 3.77
C LEU A 423 -30.44 15.10 3.99
N VAL A 424 -29.75 14.73 5.07
CA VAL A 424 -28.37 15.18 5.34
C VAL A 424 -27.42 14.72 4.22
N VAL A 425 -27.56 13.48 3.76
CA VAL A 425 -26.75 12.92 2.67
C VAL A 425 -26.99 13.66 1.36
N VAL A 426 -28.25 13.96 1.01
CA VAL A 426 -28.60 14.73 -0.19
C VAL A 426 -28.05 16.16 -0.10
N ALA A 427 -28.27 16.84 1.02
CA ALA A 427 -27.79 18.21 1.24
C ALA A 427 -26.25 18.29 1.14
N PHE A 428 -25.55 17.33 1.74
CA PHE A 428 -24.10 17.24 1.66
C PHE A 428 -23.62 16.98 0.22
N SER A 429 -24.31 16.12 -0.52
CA SER A 429 -24.00 15.81 -1.92
C SER A 429 -24.08 17.06 -2.80
N VAL A 430 -25.16 17.83 -2.67
CA VAL A 430 -25.33 19.10 -3.40
C VAL A 430 -24.25 20.11 -3.02
N ARG A 431 -23.94 20.25 -1.73
CA ARG A 431 -22.87 21.12 -1.25
C ARG A 431 -21.50 20.71 -1.82
N ALA A 432 -21.21 19.40 -1.86
CA ALA A 432 -19.97 18.87 -2.38
C ALA A 432 -19.81 19.17 -3.88
N VAL A 433 -20.85 18.95 -4.69
CA VAL A 433 -20.82 19.25 -6.13
C VAL A 433 -20.57 20.75 -6.39
N ARG A 434 -21.27 21.64 -5.67
CA ARG A 434 -21.07 23.09 -5.78
C ARG A 434 -19.64 23.50 -5.41
N ARG A 435 -19.10 22.92 -4.34
CA ARG A 435 -17.73 23.16 -3.90
C ARG A 435 -16.71 22.71 -4.96
N ILE A 436 -16.85 21.50 -5.49
CA ILE A 436 -15.95 20.96 -6.52
C ILE A 436 -15.94 21.87 -7.76
N HIS A 437 -17.11 22.34 -8.19
CA HIS A 437 -17.20 23.23 -9.35
C HIS A 437 -16.51 24.57 -9.09
N ARG A 438 -16.76 25.21 -7.94
CA ARG A 438 -16.08 26.46 -7.56
C ARG A 438 -14.56 26.29 -7.49
N ASP A 439 -14.10 25.22 -6.85
CA ASP A 439 -12.67 24.93 -6.69
C ASP A 439 -12.02 24.61 -8.05
N ASP A 440 -12.72 23.98 -8.99
CA ASP A 440 -12.23 23.74 -10.36
C ASP A 440 -12.07 25.04 -11.16
N VAL A 441 -13.09 25.91 -11.14
CA VAL A 441 -13.06 27.22 -11.82
C VAL A 441 -11.90 28.08 -11.29
N GLU A 442 -11.75 28.16 -9.97
CA GLU A 442 -10.68 28.93 -9.33
C GLU A 442 -9.29 28.38 -9.71
N ARG A 443 -9.14 27.05 -9.78
CA ARG A 443 -7.87 26.42 -10.19
C ARG A 443 -7.52 26.72 -11.64
N ARG A 444 -8.47 26.61 -12.56
CA ARG A 444 -8.25 26.93 -13.98
C ARG A 444 -7.91 28.40 -14.19
N ARG A 445 -8.58 29.29 -13.44
CA ARG A 445 -8.27 30.72 -13.44
C ARG A 445 -6.83 31.01 -13.01
N ARG A 446 -6.38 30.38 -11.91
CA ARG A 446 -4.98 30.51 -11.45
C ARG A 446 -3.97 29.91 -12.41
N ALA A 447 -4.38 28.91 -13.19
CA ALA A 447 -3.54 28.28 -14.21
C ALA A 447 -3.48 29.09 -15.53
N GLY A 448 -4.23 30.19 -15.65
CA GLY A 448 -4.33 30.95 -16.92
C GLY A 448 -5.10 30.22 -18.02
N LEU A 449 -5.96 29.26 -17.67
CA LEU A 449 -6.74 28.44 -18.58
C LEU A 449 -8.21 28.91 -18.71
N ALA A 450 -8.51 30.11 -18.21
CA ALA A 450 -9.86 30.66 -18.11
C ALA A 450 -10.36 31.24 -19.44
#